data_AF-A0A7J3X941-F1
#
_entry.id   AF-A0A7J3X941-F1
#
_cell.length_a   1.000
_cell.length_b   1.000
_cell.length_c   1.000
_cell.angle_alpha   90.00
_cell.angle_beta   90.00
_cell.angle_gamma   90.00
#
_symmetry.space_group_name_H-M   'P 1'
#
loop_
_entity.id
_entity.type
_entity.pdbx_description
1 polymer ?
#
loop_
_entity_poly.entity_id
_entity_poly.type
_entity_poly.pdbx_seq_one_letter_code
_entity_poly.pdbx_strand_id
1 'polypeptide(L)'
;MESQYALLPLEVLKPSTANVRVVVNPEAVRKLAEDIAARGLLHPLVVRPEGGGYGVVCGRMRLEAIKLLEAEKPEVFERLFASGVPCVVKQL
;
A
#
# COMPACT_ATOMS: atom_id res chain seq x y z
N MET A 1 -16.34 13.43 8.18
CA MET A 1 -15.78 12.13 7.72
C MET A 1 -14.40 11.99 8.34
N GLU A 2 -14.30 11.28 9.47
CA GLU A 2 -13.03 11.00 10.11
C GLU A 2 -12.21 10.01 9.26
N SER A 3 -11.00 10.42 8.89
CA SER A 3 -10.02 9.56 8.24
C SER A 3 -9.04 9.14 9.32
N GLN A 4 -8.98 7.85 9.65
CA GLN A 4 -8.10 7.34 10.70
C GLN A 4 -6.77 6.90 10.10
N TYR A 5 -5.66 7.42 10.59
CA TYR A 5 -4.33 6.98 10.19
C TYR A 5 -3.92 5.76 11.02
N ALA A 6 -3.50 4.69 10.34
CA ALA A 6 -3.04 3.46 10.97
C ALA A 6 -1.80 2.93 10.24
N LEU A 7 -0.85 2.40 11.00
CA LEU A 7 0.25 1.63 10.45
C LEU A 7 -0.20 0.17 10.42
N LEU A 8 -0.30 -0.38 9.21
CA LEU A 8 -0.80 -1.73 8.99
C LEU A 8 0.27 -2.59 8.34
N PRO A 9 0.42 -3.85 8.76
CA PRO A 9 1.33 -4.77 8.09
C PRO A 9 0.78 -5.14 6.70
N LEU A 10 1.66 -5.42 5.75
CA LEU A 10 1.28 -5.68 4.36
C LEU A 10 0.37 -6.91 4.22
N GLU A 11 0.54 -7.90 5.08
CA GLU A 11 -0.24 -9.13 5.17
C GLU A 11 -1.76 -8.91 5.38
N VAL A 12 -2.15 -7.85 6.12
CA VAL A 12 -3.58 -7.54 6.34
C VAL A 12 -4.18 -6.67 5.23
N LEU A 13 -3.34 -6.11 4.36
CA LEU A 13 -3.73 -5.24 3.25
C LEU A 13 -4.06 -6.08 2.01
N LYS A 14 -5.36 -6.18 1.72
CA LYS A 14 -5.87 -6.88 0.53
C LYS A 14 -6.42 -5.87 -0.47
N PRO A 15 -6.25 -6.08 -1.78
CA PRO A 15 -6.88 -5.23 -2.76
C PRO A 15 -8.41 -5.44 -2.71
N SER A 16 -9.18 -4.37 -2.47
CA SER A 16 -10.64 -4.47 -2.48
C SER A 16 -11.17 -4.51 -3.92
N THR A 17 -12.34 -5.13 -4.12
CA THR A 17 -13.05 -5.17 -5.40
C THR A 17 -13.60 -3.80 -5.80
N ALA A 18 -13.73 -2.87 -4.85
CA ALA A 18 -14.12 -1.47 -5.10
C ALA A 18 -13.05 -0.62 -5.81
N ASN A 19 -11.89 -1.20 -6.17
CA ASN A 19 -10.85 -0.49 -6.91
C ASN A 19 -11.31 -0.15 -8.33
N VAL A 20 -11.54 1.14 -8.59
CA VAL A 20 -11.90 1.67 -9.91
C VAL A 20 -10.78 1.45 -10.95
N ARG A 21 -9.52 1.49 -10.51
CA ARG A 21 -8.35 1.29 -11.37
C ARG A 21 -7.93 -0.17 -11.35
N VAL A 22 -8.41 -0.92 -12.35
CA VAL A 22 -8.12 -2.35 -12.55
C VAL A 22 -6.80 -2.56 -13.30
N VAL A 23 -6.46 -1.64 -14.21
CA VAL A 23 -5.22 -1.70 -14.99
C VAL A 23 -4.06 -1.13 -14.17
N VAL A 24 -3.11 -1.99 -13.85
CA VAL A 24 -1.87 -1.65 -13.14
C VAL A 24 -0.74 -1.77 -14.16
N ASN A 25 -0.07 -0.66 -14.48
CA ASN A 25 1.01 -0.69 -15.47
C ASN A 25 2.30 -1.18 -14.78
N PRO A 26 2.86 -2.35 -15.15
CA PRO A 26 4.00 -2.94 -14.43
C PRO A 26 5.24 -2.04 -14.44
N GLU A 27 5.51 -1.33 -15.53
CA GLU A 27 6.60 -0.35 -15.59
C GLU A 27 6.42 0.78 -14.57
N ALA A 28 5.19 1.28 -14.44
CA ALA A 28 4.89 2.34 -13.48
C ALA A 28 4.97 1.84 -12.03
N VAL A 29 4.57 0.59 -11.77
CA VAL A 29 4.75 -0.05 -10.46
C VAL A 29 6.23 -0.15 -10.11
N ARG A 30 7.06 -0.61 -11.03
CA ARG A 30 8.51 -0.74 -10.82
C ARG A 30 9.14 0.63 -10.52
N LYS A 31 8.82 1.64 -11.31
CA LYS A 31 9.28 3.02 -11.09
C LYS A 31 8.84 3.56 -9.72
N LEU A 32 7.60 3.25 -9.33
CA LEU A 32 7.06 3.65 -8.03
C LEU A 32 7.75 2.90 -6.88
N ALA A 33 8.07 1.62 -7.07
CA ALA A 33 8.81 0.83 -6.08
C ALA A 33 10.22 1.39 -5.88
N GLU A 34 10.89 1.80 -6.96
CA GLU A 34 12.19 2.47 -6.86
C GLU A 34 12.11 3.84 -6.18
N ASP A 35 11.08 4.65 -6.48
CA ASP A 35 10.89 5.93 -5.80
C ASP A 35 10.58 5.74 -4.30
N ILE A 36 9.74 4.76 -3.96
CA ILE A 36 9.47 4.36 -2.58
C ILE A 36 10.76 3.86 -1.92
N ALA A 37 11.58 3.06 -2.60
CA ALA A 37 12.86 2.59 -2.09
C ALA A 37 13.81 3.75 -1.75
N ALA A 38 13.83 4.79 -2.57
CA ALA A 38 14.73 5.93 -2.43
C ALA A 38 14.24 6.98 -1.41
N ARG A 39 12.94 7.25 -1.36
CA ARG A 39 12.35 8.37 -0.62
C ARG A 39 11.38 7.96 0.48
N GLY A 40 10.97 6.69 0.51
CA GLY A 40 9.88 6.21 1.34
C GLY A 40 8.50 6.46 0.74
N LEU A 41 7.47 5.99 1.44
CA LEU A 41 6.08 6.15 1.01
C LEU A 41 5.58 7.57 1.32
N LEU A 42 5.62 8.48 0.35
CA LEU A 42 5.12 9.85 0.53
C LEU A 42 3.61 9.92 0.79
N HIS A 43 2.84 9.06 0.12
CA HIS A 43 1.37 9.11 0.16
C HIS A 43 0.82 7.82 0.75
N PRO A 44 0.09 7.89 1.87
CA PRO A 44 -0.47 6.70 2.50
C PRO A 44 -1.53 6.04 1.61
N LEU A 45 -1.73 4.75 1.83
CA LEU A 45 -2.75 3.95 1.15
C LEU A 45 -4.12 4.24 1.73
N VAL A 46 -5.18 4.33 0.91
CA VAL A 46 -6.54 4.46 1.45
C VAL A 46 -7.17 3.09 1.50
N VAL A 47 -7.53 2.68 2.71
CA VAL A 47 -8.09 1.37 3.00
C VAL A 47 -9.45 1.52 3.65
N ARG A 48 -10.29 0.50 3.51
CA ARG A 48 -11.53 0.36 4.27
C ARG A 48 -11.48 -0.95 5.06
N PRO A 49 -12.07 -1.01 6.27
CA PRO A 49 -12.22 -2.28 6.96
C PRO A 49 -13.15 -3.21 6.15
N GLU A 50 -12.70 -4.42 5.83
CA GLU A 50 -13.46 -5.40 5.04
C GLU A 50 -13.14 -6.83 5.51
N GLY A 51 -14.17 -7.57 5.96
CA GLY A 51 -14.05 -9.01 6.24
C GLY A 51 -12.98 -9.41 7.26
N GLY A 52 -12.70 -8.56 8.27
CA GLY A 52 -11.66 -8.81 9.27
C GLY A 52 -10.24 -8.37 8.88
N GLY A 53 -10.08 -7.74 7.72
CA GLY A 53 -8.84 -7.10 7.29
C GLY A 53 -9.08 -5.72 6.71
N TYR A 54 -8.15 -5.26 5.87
CA TYR A 54 -8.23 -3.94 5.25
C TYR A 54 -8.21 -4.06 3.73
N GLY A 55 -9.31 -3.65 3.11
CA GLY A 55 -9.46 -3.55 1.67
C GLY A 55 -8.89 -2.23 1.15
N VAL A 56 -7.82 -2.26 0.37
CA VAL A 56 -7.28 -1.08 -0.32
C VAL A 56 -8.29 -0.62 -1.36
N VAL A 57 -8.86 0.57 -1.17
CA VAL A 57 -9.84 1.21 -2.08
C VAL A 57 -9.14 2.15 -3.05
N CYS A 58 -8.08 2.83 -2.58
CA CYS A 58 -7.26 3.72 -3.41
C CYS A 58 -5.78 3.54 -3.10
N GLY A 59 -4.97 3.49 -4.16
CA GLY A 59 -3.53 3.23 -4.06
C GLY A 59 -3.12 1.79 -4.36
N ARG A 60 -3.91 1.02 -5.13
CA ARG A 60 -3.55 -0.34 -5.56
C ARG A 60 -2.15 -0.43 -6.19
N MET A 61 -1.76 0.57 -6.99
CA MET A 61 -0.40 0.64 -7.55
C MET A 61 0.70 0.78 -6.49
N ARG A 62 0.44 1.48 -5.38
CA ARG A 62 1.40 1.58 -4.27
C ARG A 62 1.48 0.27 -3.53
N LEU A 63 0.35 -0.41 -3.31
CA LEU A 63 0.35 -1.74 -2.69
C LEU A 63 1.18 -2.73 -3.52
N GLU A 64 0.98 -2.73 -4.84
CA GLU A 64 1.77 -3.55 -5.78
C GLU A 64 3.25 -3.16 -5.75
N ALA A 65 3.57 -1.87 -5.72
CA ALA A 65 4.95 -1.40 -5.65
C ALA A 65 5.65 -1.83 -4.34
N ILE A 66 4.91 -1.79 -3.22
CA ILE A 66 5.43 -2.23 -1.92
C ILE A 66 5.59 -3.75 -1.89
N LYS A 67 4.66 -4.53 -2.45
CA LYS A 67 4.80 -5.98 -2.61
C LYS A 67 5.99 -6.35 -3.50
N LEU A 68 6.18 -5.60 -4.57
CA LEU A 68 7.32 -5.79 -5.47
C LEU A 68 8.62 -5.41 -4.78
N LEU A 69 8.63 -4.35 -3.97
CA LEU A 69 9.77 -3.98 -3.12
C LEU A 69 10.09 -5.07 -2.09
N GLU A 70 9.09 -5.63 -1.40
CA GLU A 70 9.27 -6.73 -0.46
C GLU A 70 9.86 -7.98 -1.16
N ALA A 71 9.38 -8.30 -2.37
CA ALA A 71 9.84 -9.45 -3.14
C ALA A 71 11.24 -9.26 -3.75
N GLU A 72 11.56 -8.08 -4.30
CA GLU A 72 12.87 -7.81 -4.92
C GLU A 72 13.93 -7.35 -3.89
N LYS A 73 13.52 -6.61 -2.86
CA LYS A 73 14.40 -5.90 -1.91
C LYS A 73 13.79 -5.89 -0.49
N PRO A 74 13.69 -7.05 0.17
CA PRO A 74 13.14 -7.14 1.52
C PRO A 74 13.90 -6.26 2.54
N GLU A 75 15.21 -6.13 2.39
CA GLU A 75 16.06 -5.27 3.23
C GLU A 75 15.64 -3.78 3.23
N VAL A 76 15.17 -3.28 2.07
CA VAL A 76 14.71 -1.90 1.93
C VAL A 76 13.31 -1.77 2.50
N PHE A 77 12.46 -2.77 2.27
CA PHE A 77 11.11 -2.82 2.84
C PHE A 77 11.16 -2.77 4.37
N GLU A 78 11.97 -3.62 5.00
CA GLU A 78 12.11 -3.63 6.47
C GLU A 78 12.66 -2.30 6.99
N ARG A 79 13.61 -1.69 6.28
CA ARG A 79 14.15 -0.38 6.66
C ARG A 79 13.11 0.75 6.60
N LEU A 80 12.25 0.75 5.57
CA LEU A 80 11.26 1.83 5.35
C LEU A 80 9.95 1.61 6.11
N PHE A 81 9.54 0.36 6.25
CA PHE A 81 8.25 -0.05 6.81
C PHE A 81 8.42 -0.85 8.11
N ALA A 82 9.52 -0.68 8.84
CA ALA A 82 9.77 -1.30 10.15
C ALA A 82 8.59 -1.14 11.12
N SER A 83 7.92 0.02 11.10
CA SER A 83 6.78 0.34 11.96
C SER A 83 5.41 0.00 11.32
N GLY A 84 5.40 -0.52 10.09
CA GLY A 84 4.20 -0.80 9.30
C GLY A 84 3.98 0.19 8.16
N VAL A 85 3.09 -0.17 7.24
CA VAL A 85 2.76 0.64 6.06
C VAL A 85 1.73 1.70 6.45
N PRO A 86 2.00 3.00 6.21
CA PRO A 86 1.06 4.05 6.56
C PRO A 86 -0.18 4.01 5.67
N CYS A 87 -1.32 3.80 6.31
CA CYS A 87 -2.62 3.65 5.71
C CYS A 87 -3.62 4.63 6.33
N VAL A 88 -4.54 5.10 5.52
CA VAL A 88 -5.69 5.91 5.90
C VAL A 88 -6.93 5.04 5.80
N VAL A 89 -7.48 4.68 6.95
CA VAL A 89 -8.74 3.96 7.08
C VAL A 89 -9.88 4.94 6.87
N LYS A 90 -10.71 4.70 5.84
CA LYS A 90 -11.97 5.41 5.61
C LYS A 90 -13.14 4.49 5.85
N GLN A 91 -14.10 4.97 6.65
CA GLN A 91 -15.45 4.41 6.73
C GLN A 91 -16.21 4.94 5.51
N LEU A 92 -16.33 4.10 4.47
CA LEU A 92 -17.07 4.37 3.24
C LEU A 92 -18.43 3.67 3.29
#